data_AF-A0AB38I478-F1
#
_entry.id   AF-A0AB38I478-F1
#
_cell.length_a   1.000
_cell.length_b   1.000
_cell.length_c   1.000
_cell.angle_alpha   90.00
_cell.angle_beta   90.00
_cell.angle_gamma   90.00
#
_symmetry.space_group_name_H-M   'P 1'
#
loop_
_entity.id
_entity.type
_entity.pdbx_description
1 polymer ?
#
loop_
_entity_poly.entity_id
_entity_poly.type
_entity_poly.pdbx_seq_one_letter_code
_entity_poly.pdbx_strand_id
1 'polypeptide(L)'
;MKKIALALMLVLAASPALAISRYNPLAMSCASVRAAIHNQGAVIFRYQSPRGLPLYDRYVRNSNYCDATDYAEWTHIPSKDNPRCQVLNCQSIDNLDGMLFIPHHQL
;
A
#
# COMPACT_ATOMS: atom_id res chain seq x y z
N MET A 1 -10.50 -3.38 -40.61
CA MET A 1 -9.13 -3.76 -40.17
C MET A 1 -8.56 -2.75 -39.16
N LYS A 2 -8.34 -1.47 -39.52
CA LYS A 2 -7.69 -0.46 -38.65
C LYS A 2 -8.44 -0.12 -37.34
N LYS A 3 -9.78 -0.10 -37.38
CA LYS A 3 -10.65 0.18 -36.20
C LYS A 3 -10.59 -0.94 -35.15
N ILE A 4 -10.40 -2.18 -35.57
CA ILE A 4 -10.32 -3.36 -34.70
C ILE A 4 -8.99 -3.37 -33.95
N ALA A 5 -7.90 -3.03 -34.65
CA ALA A 5 -6.58 -2.89 -34.02
C ALA A 5 -6.56 -1.80 -32.93
N LEU A 6 -7.24 -0.67 -33.17
CA LEU A 6 -7.33 0.41 -32.18
C LEU A 6 -8.13 -0.01 -30.94
N ALA A 7 -9.25 -0.71 -31.12
CA ALA A 7 -10.05 -1.23 -30.02
C ALA A 7 -9.28 -2.25 -29.16
N LEU A 8 -8.45 -3.10 -29.79
CA LEU A 8 -7.63 -4.08 -29.07
C LEU A 8 -6.55 -3.41 -28.20
N MET A 9 -5.94 -2.32 -28.67
CA MET A 9 -4.97 -1.56 -27.87
C MET A 9 -5.58 -0.90 -26.63
N LEU A 10 -6.83 -0.42 -26.72
CA LEU A 10 -7.52 0.15 -25.55
C LEU A 10 -7.89 -0.91 -24.49
N VAL A 11 -8.21 -2.15 -24.91
CA VAL A 11 -8.50 -3.25 -23.97
C VAL A 11 -7.23 -3.68 -23.22
N LEU A 12 -6.05 -3.62 -23.85
CA LEU A 12 -4.78 -3.89 -23.16
C LEU A 12 -4.37 -2.77 -22.19
N ALA A 13 -4.88 -1.55 -22.35
CA ALA A 13 -4.69 -0.46 -21.40
C ALA A 13 -5.59 -0.57 -20.17
N ALA A 14 -6.58 -1.46 -20.17
CA ALA A 14 -7.34 -1.81 -18.98
C ALA A 14 -6.42 -2.63 -18.06
N SER A 15 -5.68 -1.93 -17.20
CA SER A 15 -4.97 -2.56 -16.10
C SER A 15 -6.00 -3.32 -15.25
N PRO A 16 -5.70 -4.57 -14.85
CA PRO A 16 -6.60 -5.30 -13.98
C PRO A 16 -6.88 -4.43 -12.75
N ALA A 17 -8.16 -4.32 -12.36
CA ALA A 17 -8.50 -3.89 -11.02
C ALA A 17 -8.02 -5.01 -10.09
N LEU A 18 -6.74 -4.98 -9.71
CA LEU A 18 -6.16 -5.95 -8.78
C LEU A 18 -7.06 -5.91 -7.53
N ALA A 19 -7.73 -7.03 -7.25
CA ALA A 19 -8.49 -7.16 -6.03
C ALA A 19 -7.49 -7.00 -4.86
N ILE A 20 -7.49 -5.81 -4.24
CA ILE A 20 -6.57 -5.54 -3.14
C ILE A 20 -6.98 -6.46 -1.99
N SER A 21 -6.08 -7.37 -1.62
CA SER A 21 -6.34 -8.31 -0.54
C SER A 21 -6.52 -7.57 0.78
N ARG A 22 -7.51 -8.03 1.55
CA ARG A 22 -7.83 -7.48 2.86
C ARG A 22 -7.48 -8.50 3.92
N TYR A 23 -6.62 -8.14 4.84
CA TYR A 23 -6.20 -9.03 5.94
C TYR A 23 -6.36 -8.34 7.30
N ASN A 24 -6.34 -9.16 8.36
CA ASN A 24 -6.20 -8.69 9.72
C ASN A 24 -4.74 -8.90 10.17
N PRO A 25 -3.93 -7.85 10.35
CA PRO A 25 -2.53 -7.98 10.72
C PRO A 25 -2.35 -8.59 12.11
N LEU A 26 -3.34 -8.49 13.00
CA LEU A 26 -3.31 -9.11 14.34
C LEU A 26 -3.34 -10.65 14.29
N ALA A 27 -3.76 -11.24 13.17
CA ALA A 27 -3.75 -12.69 12.96
C ALA A 27 -2.45 -13.20 12.30
N MET A 28 -1.54 -12.30 11.97
CA MET A 28 -0.34 -12.53 11.15
C MET A 28 0.92 -12.17 11.92
N SER A 29 2.03 -12.88 11.71
CA SER A 29 3.34 -12.42 12.21
C SER A 29 3.81 -11.20 11.43
N CYS A 30 4.65 -10.34 12.02
CA CYS A 30 5.22 -9.18 11.33
C CYS A 30 5.93 -9.56 10.02
N ALA A 31 6.65 -10.70 10.01
CA ALA A 31 7.26 -11.22 8.80
C ALA A 31 6.22 -11.54 7.71
N SER A 32 5.10 -12.18 8.07
CA SER A 32 4.03 -12.50 7.11
C SER A 32 3.27 -11.25 6.64
N VAL A 33 3.08 -10.25 7.50
CA VAL A 33 2.53 -8.93 7.15
C VAL A 33 3.38 -8.27 6.08
N ARG A 34 4.70 -8.19 6.30
CA ARG A 34 5.64 -7.60 5.34
C ARG A 34 5.71 -8.40 4.05
N ALA A 35 5.72 -9.74 4.13
CA ALA A 35 5.73 -10.61 2.97
C ALA A 35 4.47 -10.42 2.11
N ALA A 36 3.29 -10.25 2.73
CA ALA A 36 2.05 -9.97 2.01
C ALA A 36 2.13 -8.66 1.22
N ILE A 37 2.62 -7.58 1.86
CA ILE A 37 2.84 -6.29 1.18
C ILE A 37 3.88 -6.45 0.05
N HIS A 38 5.01 -7.09 0.32
CA HIS A 38 6.09 -7.24 -0.66
C HIS A 38 5.64 -8.01 -1.91
N ASN A 39 4.87 -9.08 -1.73
CA ASN A 39 4.42 -9.96 -2.81
C ASN A 39 3.29 -9.34 -3.64
N GLN A 40 2.40 -8.57 -3.02
CA GLN A 40 1.23 -8.00 -3.70
C GLN A 40 1.43 -6.54 -4.11
N GLY A 41 2.48 -5.89 -3.61
CA GLY A 41 2.78 -4.49 -3.84
C GLY A 41 1.93 -3.54 -2.99
N ALA A 42 0.62 -3.78 -2.90
CA ALA A 42 -0.29 -3.05 -2.03
C ALA A 42 -1.31 -3.97 -1.38
N VAL A 43 -1.57 -3.77 -0.08
CA VAL A 43 -2.48 -4.57 0.74
C VAL A 43 -3.28 -3.66 1.64
N ILE A 44 -4.51 -4.04 1.95
CA ILE A 44 -5.32 -3.35 2.94
C ILE A 44 -5.33 -4.15 4.24
N PHE A 45 -4.98 -3.48 5.34
CA PHE A 45 -5.13 -4.07 6.66
C PHE A 45 -6.31 -3.45 7.40
N ARG A 46 -7.12 -4.31 8.02
CA ARG A 46 -8.23 -3.92 8.89
C ARG A 46 -7.98 -4.49 10.28
N TYR A 47 -7.89 -3.62 11.27
CA TYR A 47 -7.70 -3.99 12.67
C TYR A 47 -8.31 -2.94 13.59
N GLN A 48 -8.35 -3.21 14.90
CA GLN A 48 -8.83 -2.22 15.87
C GLN A 48 -7.64 -1.51 16.51
N SER A 49 -7.78 -0.20 16.72
CA SER A 49 -6.86 0.55 17.58
C SER A 49 -6.99 0.08 19.03
N PRO A 50 -6.02 0.39 19.91
CA PRO A 50 -6.13 0.09 21.34
C PRO A 50 -7.37 0.68 22.01
N ARG A 51 -7.98 1.72 21.42
CA ARG A 51 -9.20 2.38 21.89
C ARG A 51 -10.48 1.80 21.25
N GLY A 52 -10.39 0.69 20.53
CA GLY A 52 -11.53 0.00 19.90
C GLY A 52 -12.00 0.59 18.56
N LEU A 53 -11.40 1.69 18.09
CA LEU A 53 -11.75 2.28 16.79
C LEU A 53 -11.29 1.36 15.66
N PRO A 54 -12.15 1.04 14.68
CA PRO A 54 -11.74 0.29 13.49
C PRO A 54 -10.78 1.15 12.66
N LEU A 55 -9.58 0.62 12.45
CA LEU A 55 -8.57 1.16 11.55
C LEU A 55 -8.60 0.37 10.24
N TYR A 56 -8.47 1.11 9.15
CA TYR A 56 -8.48 0.58 7.80
C TYR A 56 -7.56 1.47 6.97
N ASP A 57 -6.45 0.91 6.51
CA ASP A 57 -5.47 1.66 5.73
C ASP A 57 -4.79 0.78 4.67
N ARG A 58 -4.24 1.43 3.64
CA ARG A 58 -3.53 0.83 2.51
C ARG A 58 -2.03 0.88 2.77
N TYR A 59 -1.39 -0.28 2.77
CA TYR A 59 0.04 -0.44 2.98
C TYR A 59 0.71 -0.90 1.71
N VAL A 60 1.87 -0.33 1.41
CA VAL A 60 2.51 -0.43 0.10
C VAL A 60 3.95 -0.89 0.20
N ARG A 61 4.50 -1.42 -0.89
CA ARG A 61 5.90 -1.82 -0.96
C ARG A 61 6.84 -0.63 -1.17
N ASN A 62 6.41 0.39 -1.92
CA ASN A 62 7.16 1.60 -2.24
C ASN A 62 6.24 2.67 -2.88
N SER A 63 6.78 3.86 -3.15
CA SER A 63 6.03 4.99 -3.70
C SER A 63 5.40 4.75 -5.09
N ASN A 64 5.81 3.72 -5.84
CA ASN A 64 5.20 3.39 -7.14
C ASN A 64 3.76 2.85 -6.99
N TYR A 65 3.36 2.49 -5.77
CA TYR A 65 2.01 2.06 -5.42
C TYR A 65 1.20 3.17 -4.72
N CYS A 66 1.74 4.38 -4.62
CA CYS A 66 1.05 5.55 -4.12
C CYS A 66 0.45 6.38 -5.25
N ASP A 67 -0.47 7.26 -4.89
CA ASP A 67 -1.07 8.19 -5.85
C ASP A 67 -0.06 9.29 -6.20
N ALA A 68 -0.27 10.02 -7.28
CA ALA A 68 0.73 10.97 -7.81
C ALA A 68 1.08 12.12 -6.84
N THR A 69 0.19 12.42 -5.89
CA THR A 69 0.37 13.44 -4.83
C THR A 69 0.92 12.87 -3.54
N ASP A 70 1.22 11.57 -3.50
CA ASP A 70 1.60 10.86 -2.29
C ASP A 70 2.96 10.18 -2.45
N TYR A 71 3.59 9.84 -1.33
CA TYR A 71 4.81 9.05 -1.27
C TYR A 71 4.71 7.97 -0.18
N ALA A 72 5.51 6.91 -0.30
CA ALA A 72 5.53 5.85 0.70
C ALA A 72 6.41 6.26 1.90
N GLU A 73 5.80 6.35 3.08
CA GLU A 73 6.45 6.73 4.34
C GLU A 73 6.37 5.59 5.37
N TRP A 74 7.39 5.50 6.22
CA TRP A 74 7.48 4.51 7.29
C TRP A 74 6.43 4.73 8.36
N THR A 75 5.70 3.66 8.65
CA THR A 75 4.72 3.61 9.72
C THR A 75 4.79 2.28 10.47
N HIS A 76 4.03 2.19 11.56
CA HIS A 76 4.00 1.00 12.40
C HIS A 76 2.58 0.50 12.58
N ILE A 77 2.41 -0.82 12.45
CA ILE A 77 1.14 -1.48 12.72
C ILE A 77 1.33 -2.62 13.72
N PRO A 78 0.30 -2.96 14.50
CA PRO A 78 0.35 -4.14 15.36
C PRO A 78 0.22 -5.40 14.52
N SER A 79 1.01 -6.41 14.89
CA SER A 79 0.94 -7.78 14.38
C SER A 79 0.83 -8.77 15.54
N LYS A 80 0.64 -10.06 15.26
CA LYS A 80 0.48 -11.12 16.27
C LYS A 80 1.66 -11.19 17.25
N ASP A 81 2.87 -11.02 16.75
CA ASP A 81 4.13 -11.23 17.49
C ASP A 81 4.90 -9.92 17.75
N ASN A 82 4.61 -8.85 17.02
CA ASN A 82 5.24 -7.53 17.22
C ASN A 82 4.20 -6.40 17.18
N PRO A 83 4.01 -5.64 18.27
CA PRO A 83 3.05 -4.53 18.33
C PRO A 83 3.48 -3.30 17.50
N ARG A 84 4.75 -3.23 17.07
CA ARG A 84 5.29 -2.16 16.21
C ARG A 84 5.98 -2.73 14.98
N CYS A 85 5.24 -3.50 14.18
CA CYS A 85 5.74 -3.99 12.91
C CYS A 85 5.91 -2.82 11.92
N GLN A 86 7.13 -2.60 11.44
CA GLN A 86 7.44 -1.51 10.51
C GLN A 86 6.99 -1.86 9.08
N VAL A 87 6.21 -0.98 8.48
CA VAL A 87 5.63 -1.08 7.13
C VAL A 87 5.59 0.31 6.47
N LEU A 88 5.14 0.41 5.22
CA LEU A 88 4.93 1.69 4.55
C LEU A 88 3.46 1.94 4.26
N ASN A 89 2.99 3.17 4.41
CA ASN A 89 1.72 3.64 3.85
C ASN A 89 1.94 4.91 3.02
N CYS A 90 0.95 5.27 2.21
CA CYS A 90 1.02 6.47 1.40
C CYS A 90 0.66 7.70 2.25
N GLN A 91 1.49 8.73 2.18
CA GLN A 91 1.31 10.02 2.85
C GLN A 91 1.34 11.13 1.80
N SER A 92 0.57 12.20 2.03
CA SER A 92 0.60 13.37 1.13
C SER A 92 1.99 13.98 1.11
N ILE A 93 2.46 14.36 -0.08
CA ILE A 93 3.68 15.15 -0.29
C ILE A 93 3.62 16.47 0.50
N ASP A 94 2.43 17.00 0.80
CA ASP A 94 2.27 18.22 1.61
C ASP A 94 2.85 18.06 3.03
N ASN A 95 3.03 16.83 3.52
CA ASN A 95 3.68 16.56 4.81
C ASN A 95 5.19 16.79 4.78
N LEU A 96 5.79 17.01 3.61
CA LEU A 96 7.21 17.23 3.40
C LEU A 96 7.55 18.73 3.51
N ASP A 97 7.39 19.32 4.70
CA ASP A 97 7.60 20.75 4.98
C ASP A 97 8.95 21.28 4.46
N GLY A 98 8.96 21.88 3.27
CA GLY A 98 10.13 22.54 2.67
C GLY A 98 11.22 21.61 2.13
N MET A 99 10.94 20.31 1.95
CA MET A 99 11.89 19.39 1.34
C MET A 99 11.94 19.55 -0.18
N LEU A 100 13.16 19.66 -0.72
CA LEU A 100 13.41 19.75 -2.16
C LEU A 100 13.31 18.40 -2.89
N PHE A 101 13.34 17.29 -2.14
CA PHE A 101 13.38 15.93 -2.69
C PHE A 101 12.37 15.04 -1.96
N ILE A 102 11.57 14.30 -2.74
CA ILE A 102 10.60 13.34 -2.22
C ILE A 102 11.35 12.04 -1.85
N PRO A 103 11.24 11.56 -0.59
CA PRO A 103 11.83 10.28 -0.20
C PRO A 103 11.22 9.10 -0.96
N HIS A 104 12.06 8.15 -1.36
CA HIS A 104 11.65 6.89 -1.98
C HIS A 104 12.00 5.72 -1.06
N HIS A 105 11.08 5.36 -0.16
CA HIS A 105 11.24 4.21 0.72
C HIS A 105 10.77 2.90 0.06
N GLN A 106 11.38 1.79 0.50
CA GLN A 106 11.08 0.45 0.03
C GLN A 106 11.08 -0.55 1.19
N LEU A 107 10.06 -1.43 1.19
CA LEU A 107 9.86 -2.50 2.17
C LEU A 107 10.63 -3.79 1.86
#